data_AF-A0A6I4W2N9-F1
#
_entry.id   AF-A0A6I4W2N9-F1
#
_cell.length_a   1.000
_cell.length_b   1.000
_cell.length_c   1.000
_cell.angle_alpha   90.00
_cell.angle_beta   90.00
_cell.angle_gamma   90.00
#
_symmetry.space_group_name_H-M   'P 1'
#
loop_
_entity.id
_entity.type
_entity.pdbx_description
1 polymer ?
#
loop_
_entity_poly.entity_id
_entity_poly.type
_entity_poly.pdbx_seq_one_letter_code
_entity_poly.pdbx_strand_id
1 'polypeptide(L)'
;MPTADWARVLRAETPLPVPVVHTAPKNRSFVELRTALWVDGFRTVHTRPLNLPNRRIQATGTPVSVRWQLGETEITCTGPGTRDGKSCGYTYRRASTGQPGGHYKITATIIWDFHWTCVGSACGTTYGDLDQGQMTSQPVGLVVDEIQSKDKQ
;
A
#
# COMPACT_ATOMS: atom_id res chain seq x y z
N MET A 1 16.36 27.88 7.90
CA MET A 1 16.10 26.54 7.34
C MET A 1 15.53 26.68 5.93
N PRO A 2 16.18 26.06 4.92
CA PRO A 2 15.68 25.92 3.54
C PRO A 2 14.24 25.40 3.45
N THR A 3 13.52 25.78 2.38
CA THR A 3 12.13 25.34 2.12
C THR A 3 12.00 23.81 2.04
N ALA A 4 12.96 23.14 1.40
CA ALA A 4 12.96 21.68 1.26
C ALA A 4 13.12 20.95 2.60
N ASP A 5 13.83 21.53 3.57
CA ASP A 5 13.98 20.93 4.90
C ASP A 5 12.65 20.99 5.67
N TRP A 6 11.93 22.12 5.59
CA TRP A 6 10.58 22.22 6.15
C TRP A 6 9.62 21.21 5.51
N ALA A 7 9.70 21.02 4.19
CA ALA A 7 8.90 20.03 3.49
C ALA A 7 9.20 18.59 3.95
N ARG A 8 10.47 18.26 4.20
CA ARG A 8 10.88 16.96 4.77
C ARG A 8 10.32 16.75 6.17
N VAL A 9 10.37 17.76 7.04
CA VAL A 9 9.77 17.71 8.39
C VAL A 9 8.26 17.47 8.30
N LEU A 10 7.55 18.28 7.51
CA LEU A 10 6.11 18.12 7.31
C LEU A 10 5.73 16.74 6.81
N ARG A 11 6.52 16.21 5.87
CA ARG A 11 6.32 14.85 5.34
C ARG A 11 6.46 13.80 6.44
N ALA A 12 7.53 13.87 7.23
CA ALA A 12 7.82 12.90 8.28
C ALA A 12 6.76 12.88 9.39
N GLU A 13 6.19 14.04 9.72
CA GLU A 13 5.14 14.18 10.73
C GLU A 13 3.74 13.81 10.21
N THR A 14 3.56 13.66 8.90
CA THR A 14 2.25 13.39 8.30
C THR A 14 1.93 11.90 8.36
N PRO A 15 0.87 11.51 9.10
CA PRO A 15 0.44 10.12 9.15
C PRO A 15 -0.06 9.66 7.78
N LEU A 16 0.40 8.49 7.36
CA LEU A 16 -0.13 7.82 6.18
C LEU A 16 -1.32 6.93 6.54
N PRO A 17 -2.32 6.76 5.66
CA PRO A 17 -3.40 5.81 5.86
C PRO A 17 -2.83 4.40 6.03
N VAL A 18 -3.22 3.71 7.11
CA VAL A 18 -2.92 2.29 7.28
C VAL A 18 -3.76 1.51 6.26
N PRO A 19 -3.15 0.73 5.34
CA PRO A 19 -3.90 -0.01 4.34
C PRO A 19 -4.77 -1.08 4.98
N VAL A 20 -5.99 -1.26 4.48
CA VAL A 20 -6.86 -2.38 4.85
C VAL A 20 -6.83 -3.39 3.71
N VAL A 21 -6.33 -4.59 4.00
CA VAL A 21 -6.21 -5.68 3.04
C VAL A 21 -7.55 -6.37 2.82
N HIS A 22 -7.87 -6.62 1.57
CA HIS A 22 -9.00 -7.44 1.16
C HIS A 22 -8.60 -8.51 0.15
N THR A 23 -9.30 -9.64 0.22
CA THR A 23 -9.14 -10.75 -0.71
C THR A 23 -10.50 -11.23 -1.23
N ALA A 24 -10.51 -11.80 -2.44
CA ALA A 24 -11.63 -12.60 -2.91
C ALA A 24 -11.12 -13.97 -3.40
N PRO A 25 -11.61 -15.09 -2.83
CA PRO A 25 -12.55 -15.16 -1.71
C PRO A 25 -11.99 -14.55 -0.40
N LYS A 26 -12.88 -14.15 0.52
CA LYS A 26 -12.47 -13.44 1.75
C LYS A 26 -11.82 -14.42 2.74
N ASN A 27 -10.60 -14.12 3.18
CA ASN A 27 -9.84 -14.88 4.18
C ASN A 27 -9.60 -16.36 3.86
N ARG A 28 -9.99 -16.81 2.67
CA ARG A 28 -9.81 -18.17 2.19
C ARG A 28 -9.56 -18.15 0.69
N SER A 29 -8.70 -19.04 0.23
CA SER A 29 -8.48 -19.32 -1.19
C SER A 29 -8.14 -20.79 -1.38
N PHE A 30 -7.86 -21.17 -2.63
CA PHE A 30 -7.49 -22.51 -3.00
C PHE A 30 -6.25 -22.51 -3.89
N VAL A 31 -5.46 -23.57 -3.79
CA VAL A 31 -4.34 -23.83 -4.69
C VAL A 31 -4.84 -23.86 -6.14
N GLU A 32 -4.05 -23.30 -7.06
CA GLU A 32 -4.38 -23.13 -8.49
C GLU A 32 -5.57 -22.19 -8.80
N LEU A 33 -6.23 -21.60 -7.80
CA LEU A 33 -7.23 -20.56 -8.03
C LEU A 33 -6.64 -19.16 -7.80
N ARG A 34 -7.00 -18.24 -8.71
CA ARG A 34 -6.60 -16.84 -8.61
C ARG A 34 -7.35 -16.17 -7.45
N THR A 35 -6.59 -15.68 -6.48
CA THR A 35 -7.07 -14.84 -5.39
C THR A 35 -7.02 -13.38 -5.82
N ALA A 36 -8.14 -12.68 -5.86
CA ALA A 36 -8.14 -11.24 -6.07
C ALA A 36 -7.61 -10.52 -4.82
N LEU A 37 -6.82 -9.47 -5.01
CA LEU A 37 -6.19 -8.71 -3.94
C LEU A 37 -6.49 -7.23 -4.14
N TRP A 38 -6.93 -6.52 -3.09
CA TRP A 38 -7.05 -5.07 -3.12
C TRP A 38 -6.90 -4.44 -1.73
N VAL A 39 -6.63 -3.14 -1.70
CA VAL A 39 -6.49 -2.37 -0.47
C VAL A 39 -7.38 -1.14 -0.44
N ASP A 40 -7.86 -0.79 0.76
CA ASP A 40 -8.27 0.58 1.06
C ASP A 40 -7.05 1.42 1.43
N GLY A 41 -7.18 2.75 1.37
CA GLY A 41 -6.12 3.69 1.76
C GLY A 41 -5.18 4.11 0.63
N PHE A 42 -5.34 3.55 -0.58
CA PHE A 42 -4.64 3.98 -1.79
C PHE A 42 -5.24 5.30 -2.31
N ARG A 43 -4.78 6.41 -1.73
CA ARG A 43 -5.24 7.75 -2.11
C ARG A 43 -4.11 8.77 -1.97
N THR A 44 -4.24 9.87 -2.70
CA THR A 44 -3.39 11.03 -2.51
C THR A 44 -3.54 11.56 -1.09
N VAL A 45 -2.41 11.94 -0.49
CA VAL A 45 -2.34 12.51 0.85
C VAL A 45 -1.67 13.88 0.80
N HIS A 46 -2.06 14.75 1.72
CA HIS A 46 -1.46 16.06 1.85
C HIS A 46 -0.98 16.27 3.27
N THR A 47 0.20 16.86 3.39
CA THR A 47 0.69 17.36 4.67
C THR A 47 -0.14 18.57 5.11
N ARG A 48 -0.10 18.86 6.42
CA ARG A 48 -0.67 20.13 6.92
C ARG A 48 0.13 21.30 6.31
N PRO A 49 -0.53 22.35 5.80
CA PRO A 49 0.19 23.49 5.26
C PRO A 49 0.97 24.21 6.36
N LEU A 50 2.23 24.52 6.09
CA LEU A 50 3.05 25.37 6.94
C LEU A 50 3.01 26.80 6.42
N ASN A 51 2.37 27.67 7.19
CA ASN A 51 2.31 29.10 6.89
C ASN A 51 3.46 29.80 7.62
N LEU A 52 4.31 30.47 6.86
CA LEU A 52 5.41 31.32 7.35
C LEU A 52 5.21 32.73 6.79
N PRO A 53 5.90 33.76 7.33
CA PRO A 53 5.85 35.09 6.74
C PRO A 53 6.17 35.06 5.24
N ASN A 54 5.24 35.57 4.43
CA ASN A 54 5.34 35.67 2.97
C ASN A 54 5.59 34.35 2.21
N ARG A 55 5.36 33.18 2.83
CA ARG A 55 5.37 31.89 2.12
C ARG A 55 4.53 30.82 2.80
N ARG A 56 3.97 29.92 2.00
CA ARG A 56 3.25 28.72 2.45
C ARG A 56 3.87 27.49 1.79
N ILE A 57 4.19 26.47 2.59
CA ILE A 57 4.80 25.21 2.14
C ILE A 57 3.82 24.07 2.37
N GLN A 58 3.67 23.18 1.40
CA GLN A 58 2.85 21.98 1.53
C GLN A 58 3.41 20.85 0.67
N ALA A 59 3.54 19.66 1.25
CA ALA A 59 3.86 18.43 0.52
C ALA A 59 2.60 17.59 0.20
N THR A 60 2.65 16.92 -0.95
CA THR A 60 1.61 16.06 -1.51
C THR A 60 2.24 14.71 -1.85
N GLY A 61 1.62 13.63 -1.39
CA GLY A 61 2.02 12.26 -1.69
C GLY A 61 1.00 11.59 -2.59
N THR A 62 1.42 11.14 -3.77
CA THR A 62 0.59 10.40 -4.72
C THR A 62 0.90 8.91 -4.61
N PRO A 63 -0.07 8.03 -4.36
CA PRO A 63 0.17 6.60 -4.28
C PRO A 63 0.53 6.06 -5.66
N VAL A 64 1.57 5.24 -5.76
CA VAL A 64 2.10 4.74 -7.04
C VAL A 64 2.10 3.22 -7.16
N SER A 65 2.11 2.50 -6.04
CA SER A 65 2.05 1.03 -6.06
C SER A 65 1.68 0.44 -4.71
N VAL A 66 1.35 -0.85 -4.73
CA VAL A 66 1.13 -1.70 -3.57
C VAL A 66 2.03 -2.93 -3.66
N ARG A 67 2.98 -3.06 -2.74
CA ARG A 67 3.80 -4.26 -2.57
C ARG A 67 3.13 -5.22 -1.60
N TRP A 68 2.90 -6.45 -2.04
CA TRP A 68 2.25 -7.50 -1.27
C TRP A 68 3.26 -8.55 -0.82
N GLN A 69 3.31 -8.80 0.48
CA GLN A 69 3.91 -10.02 1.04
C GLN A 69 2.81 -11.05 1.18
N LEU A 70 2.86 -12.13 0.40
CA LEU A 70 1.81 -13.17 0.37
C LEU A 70 2.18 -14.40 1.22
N GLY A 71 3.35 -14.39 1.86
CA GLY A 71 3.91 -15.52 2.59
C GLY A 71 4.54 -16.59 1.68
N GLU A 72 3.93 -16.90 0.52
CA GLU A 72 4.56 -17.74 -0.51
C GLU A 72 5.56 -16.96 -1.36
N THR A 73 5.25 -15.71 -1.68
CA THR A 73 6.05 -14.83 -2.52
C THR A 73 5.78 -13.36 -2.23
N GLU A 74 6.53 -12.48 -2.88
CA GLU A 74 6.27 -11.05 -2.96
C GLU A 74 5.81 -10.68 -4.37
N ILE A 75 4.80 -9.81 -4.48
CA ILE A 75 4.39 -9.20 -5.76
C ILE A 75 4.18 -7.69 -5.60
N THR A 76 4.25 -6.95 -6.70
CA THR A 76 3.90 -5.53 -6.73
C THR A 76 2.79 -5.26 -7.74
N CYS A 77 1.76 -4.54 -7.31
CA CYS A 77 0.66 -4.07 -8.15
C CYS A 77 0.74 -2.54 -8.27
N THR A 78 0.52 -1.97 -9.46
CA THR A 78 0.62 -0.52 -9.70
C THR A 78 -0.56 0.29 -9.16
N GLY A 79 -1.64 -0.38 -8.73
CA GLY A 79 -2.84 0.27 -8.22
C GLY A 79 -3.40 -0.42 -6.98
N PRO A 80 -4.56 0.06 -6.49
CA PRO A 80 -5.17 -0.49 -5.28
C PRO A 80 -5.61 -1.94 -5.40
N GLY A 81 -5.75 -2.47 -6.62
CA GLY A 81 -6.41 -3.74 -6.86
C GLY A 81 -7.94 -3.58 -7.00
N THR A 82 -8.61 -4.67 -7.38
CA THR A 82 -10.07 -4.73 -7.57
C THR A 82 -10.59 -6.09 -7.15
N ARG A 83 -11.86 -6.15 -6.70
CA ARG A 83 -12.51 -7.38 -6.26
C ARG A 83 -12.56 -8.48 -7.33
N ASP A 84 -12.59 -8.10 -8.61
CA ASP A 84 -12.58 -9.04 -9.74
C ASP A 84 -11.20 -9.64 -10.04
N GLY A 85 -10.14 -9.19 -9.36
CA GLY A 85 -8.79 -9.74 -9.49
C GLY A 85 -8.06 -9.41 -10.79
N LYS A 86 -8.63 -8.53 -11.63
CA LYS A 86 -8.03 -8.14 -12.93
C LYS A 86 -6.81 -7.23 -12.74
N SER A 87 -6.91 -6.26 -11.83
CA SER A 87 -5.85 -5.28 -11.60
C SER A 87 -4.76 -5.79 -10.65
N CYS A 88 -5.11 -6.68 -9.71
CA CYS A 88 -4.15 -7.29 -8.79
C CYS A 88 -4.71 -8.62 -8.28
N GLY A 89 -3.86 -9.64 -8.23
CA GLY A 89 -4.23 -10.97 -7.76
C GLY A 89 -3.13 -11.99 -7.96
N TYR A 90 -3.19 -13.07 -7.19
CA TYR A 90 -2.18 -14.11 -7.16
C TYR A 90 -2.79 -15.51 -7.09
N THR A 91 -2.15 -16.47 -7.75
CA THR A 91 -2.53 -17.88 -7.72
C THR A 91 -1.52 -18.63 -6.87
N TYR A 92 -1.97 -19.12 -5.70
CA TYR A 92 -1.12 -19.86 -4.79
C TYR A 92 -0.79 -21.25 -5.35
N ARG A 93 0.46 -21.67 -5.16
CA ARG A 93 0.95 -22.99 -5.59
C ARG A 93 0.99 -24.00 -4.47
N ARG A 94 0.96 -23.55 -3.21
CA ARG A 94 1.03 -24.41 -2.02
C ARG A 94 -0.07 -24.07 -1.03
N ALA A 95 -0.63 -25.12 -0.43
CA ALA A 95 -1.57 -24.98 0.68
C ALA A 95 -0.89 -24.36 1.91
N SER A 96 -1.68 -23.69 2.74
CA SER A 96 -1.18 -22.99 3.94
C SER A 96 -1.07 -23.90 5.17
N THR A 97 -1.42 -25.18 5.08
CA THR A 97 -1.40 -26.15 6.19
C THR A 97 -0.03 -26.28 6.85
N GLY A 98 1.05 -26.15 6.08
CA GLY A 98 2.44 -26.17 6.59
C GLY A 98 2.92 -24.83 7.19
N GLN A 99 2.12 -23.77 7.13
CA GLN A 99 2.49 -22.47 7.70
C GLN A 99 2.21 -22.40 9.20
N PRO A 100 2.96 -21.58 9.96
CA PRO A 100 2.65 -21.34 11.37
C PRO A 100 1.20 -20.85 11.56
N GLY A 101 0.39 -21.64 12.27
CA GLY A 101 -1.04 -21.36 12.48
C GLY A 101 -1.95 -21.77 11.31
N GLY A 102 -1.43 -22.51 10.31
CA GLY A 102 -2.21 -23.06 9.21
C GLY A 102 -2.67 -22.06 8.14
N HIS A 103 -2.14 -20.83 8.15
CA HIS A 103 -2.50 -19.76 7.23
C HIS A 103 -1.27 -18.95 6.79
N TYR A 104 -1.33 -18.36 5.60
CA TYR A 104 -0.37 -17.31 5.21
C TYR A 104 -0.69 -16.02 5.96
N LYS A 105 0.34 -15.32 6.43
CA LYS A 105 0.23 -13.97 7.01
C LYS A 105 0.53 -12.96 5.91
N ILE A 106 -0.52 -12.46 5.26
CA ILE A 106 -0.36 -11.53 4.15
C ILE A 106 -0.32 -10.08 4.64
N THR A 107 0.53 -9.25 4.05
CA THR A 107 0.54 -7.80 4.27
C THR A 107 0.62 -7.05 2.94
N ALA A 108 0.11 -5.81 2.93
CA ALA A 108 0.22 -4.90 1.81
C ALA A 108 0.91 -3.61 2.25
N THR A 109 1.86 -3.13 1.44
CA THR A 109 2.57 -1.87 1.65
C THR A 109 2.23 -0.93 0.51
N ILE A 110 1.50 0.16 0.80
CA ILE A 110 1.27 1.21 -0.19
C ILE A 110 2.52 2.10 -0.22
N ILE A 111 2.94 2.49 -1.41
CA ILE A 111 4.08 3.38 -1.66
C ILE A 111 3.56 4.67 -2.29
N TRP A 112 4.04 5.81 -1.80
CA TRP A 112 3.70 7.15 -2.27
C TRP A 112 4.95 7.89 -2.73
N ASP A 113 4.86 8.53 -3.89
CA ASP A 113 5.83 9.52 -4.34
C ASP A 113 5.42 10.90 -3.79
N PHE A 114 6.35 11.56 -3.11
CA PHE A 114 6.09 12.86 -2.51
C PHE A 114 6.82 13.98 -3.24
N HIS A 115 6.12 15.09 -3.39
CA HIS A 115 6.70 16.36 -3.78
C HIS A 115 6.17 17.46 -2.86
N TRP A 116 6.84 18.60 -2.84
CA TRP A 116 6.40 19.78 -2.12
C TRP A 116 6.27 20.98 -3.03
N THR A 117 5.40 21.90 -2.62
CA THR A 117 5.24 23.21 -3.25
C THR A 117 5.41 24.32 -2.23
N CYS A 118 5.90 25.47 -2.69
CA CYS A 118 5.97 26.70 -1.92
C CYS A 118 5.35 27.84 -2.72
N VAL A 119 4.44 28.56 -2.08
CA VAL A 119 3.76 29.73 -2.66
C VAL A 119 4.07 30.95 -1.83
N GLY A 120 4.50 32.05 -2.46
CA GLY A 120 4.76 33.34 -1.82
C GLY A 120 6.10 33.96 -2.24
N SER A 121 6.26 35.25 -1.99
CA SER A 121 7.44 36.03 -2.42
C SER A 121 8.74 35.60 -1.74
N ALA A 122 8.64 34.94 -0.58
CA ALA A 122 9.79 34.42 0.16
C ALA A 122 10.15 32.96 -0.20
N CYS A 123 9.58 32.38 -1.26
CA CYS A 123 9.96 31.07 -1.76
C CYS A 123 11.19 31.18 -2.67
N GLY A 124 12.36 30.71 -2.21
CA GLY A 124 13.55 30.62 -3.08
C GLY A 124 13.39 29.56 -4.18
N THR A 125 12.78 28.42 -3.83
CA THR A 125 12.38 27.36 -4.76
C THR A 125 10.91 27.04 -4.48
N THR A 126 10.13 26.80 -5.54
CA THR A 126 8.67 26.64 -5.46
C THR A 126 8.20 25.19 -5.56
N TYR A 127 9.07 24.27 -5.96
CA TYR A 127 8.79 22.85 -6.10
C TYR A 127 10.02 22.01 -5.78
N GLY A 128 9.82 20.79 -5.28
CA GLY A 128 10.87 19.77 -5.25
C GLY A 128 10.34 18.40 -4.85
N ASP A 129 11.07 17.36 -5.20
CA ASP A 129 10.74 15.98 -4.82
C ASP A 129 11.23 15.68 -3.40
N LEU A 130 10.61 14.68 -2.77
CA LEU A 130 10.93 14.16 -1.45
C LEU A 130 11.09 12.65 -1.50
N ASP A 131 11.67 12.08 -0.46
CA ASP A 131 11.73 10.62 -0.29
C ASP A 131 10.32 10.01 -0.30
N GLN A 132 10.25 8.78 -0.84
CA GLN A 132 9.01 8.02 -0.89
C GLN A 132 8.45 7.78 0.52
N GLY A 133 7.12 7.84 0.60
CA GLY A 133 6.38 7.36 1.74
C GLY A 133 5.98 5.90 1.58
N GLN A 134 5.95 5.16 2.68
CA GLN A 134 5.34 3.83 2.70
C GLN A 134 4.58 3.59 3.99
N MET A 135 3.53 2.76 3.90
CA MET A 135 2.77 2.30 5.05
C MET A 135 2.34 0.85 4.81
N THR A 136 2.65 -0.01 5.77
CA THR A 136 2.31 -1.43 5.73
C THR A 136 1.04 -1.69 6.54
N SER A 137 0.17 -2.55 6.01
CA SER A 137 -1.05 -3.00 6.69
C SER A 137 -0.74 -3.82 7.93
N GLN A 138 -1.76 -4.01 8.77
CA GLN A 138 -1.75 -5.14 9.70
C GLN A 138 -1.73 -6.46 8.93
N PRO A 139 -1.09 -7.51 9.46
CA PRO A 139 -1.11 -8.83 8.83
C PRO A 139 -2.51 -9.45 8.87
N VAL A 140 -2.93 -10.03 7.75
CA VAL A 140 -4.20 -10.74 7.62
C VAL A 140 -3.91 -12.23 7.37
N GLY A 141 -4.64 -13.10 8.07
CA GLY A 141 -4.56 -14.54 7.83
C GLY A 141 -5.34 -14.93 6.57
N LEU A 142 -4.68 -15.65 5.65
CA LEU A 142 -5.30 -16.24 4.48
C LEU A 142 -5.10 -17.77 4.51
N VAL A 143 -6.20 -18.50 4.65
CA VAL A 143 -6.18 -19.96 4.53
C VAL A 143 -6.19 -20.32 3.05
N VAL A 144 -5.26 -21.17 2.62
CA VAL A 144 -5.20 -21.69 1.25
C VAL A 144 -5.29 -23.21 1.32
N ASP A 145 -6.40 -23.75 0.85
CA ASP A 145 -6.67 -25.19 0.84
C ASP A 145 -6.41 -25.79 -0.55
N GLU A 146 -6.24 -27.11 -0.62
CA GLU A 146 -6.32 -27.82 -1.90
C GLU A 146 -7.79 -28.00 -2.32
N ILE A 147 -8.04 -28.02 -3.63
CA ILE A 147 -9.34 -28.41 -4.15
C ILE A 147 -9.45 -29.93 -4.02
N GLN A 148 -10.22 -30.38 -3.04
CA GLN A 148 -10.54 -31.80 -2.90
C GLN A 148 -11.70 -32.14 -3.85
N SER A 149 -11.38 -32.76 -4.98
CA SER A 149 -12.37 -33.46 -5.79
C SER A 149 -12.85 -34.65 -4.98
N LYS A 150 -14.06 -34.59 -4.41
CA LYS A 150 -14.70 -35.84 -3.97
C LYS A 150 -14.99 -36.67 -5.21
N ASP A 151 -14.24 -37.74 -5.41
CA ASP A 151 -14.70 -38.84 -6.25
C ASP A 151 -16.05 -39.30 -5.70
N LYS A 152 -17.10 -39.13 -6.51
CA LYS A 152 -18.40 -39.75 -6.25
C LYS A 152 -18.16 -41.27 -6.28
N GLN A 153 -18.28 -41.90 -5.12
CA GLN A 153 -18.47 -43.34 -5.01
C GLN A 153 -19.96 -43.64 -4.99
#